data_AF-A0A7Y5LYM2-F1
#
_entry.id   AF-A0A7Y5LYM2-F1
#
_cell.length_a   1.000
_cell.length_b   1.000
_cell.length_c   1.000
_cell.angle_alpha   90.00
_cell.angle_beta   90.00
_cell.angle_gamma   90.00
#
_symmetry.space_group_name_H-M   'P 1'
#
loop_
_entity.id
_entity.type
_entity.pdbx_description
1 polymer ?
#
loop_
_entity_poly.entity_id
_entity_poly.type
_entity_poly.pdbx_seq_one_letter_code
_entity_poly.pdbx_strand_id
1 'polypeptide(L)'
;MRTPARRPDRPPGLHYDAGFVGPKDYADILAWLRTVHPLWELRFSDRRPPPGGQPQRSLLRPVYWLGNWQFACLDYYRPPEGLRDRCVAAEAFPAVLARLVRRIEDLTHRLFPPAIVPDGWRINTCLVNLYGDRIENGKRVDVARVGEHKDFEPGPVASISVGERALFQFVSSRKPGSRDAVELQQWLDDGSLLIFAGNHWKRRLFHRVQRVDRRAKATFEFPVEGFETRRVNFTFRYVPDEHVTPFSGLSAEAREDIRGYMETLARHSSWFRDQLQGETATPAEDGPVPASASRPRGTAAATGPPPDAAHRGGFPPRVPRGPAR
;
A
#
# COMPACT_ATOMS: atom_id res chain seq x y z
N MET A 1 25.90 -41.47 13.83
CA MET A 1 25.67 -40.23 13.04
C MET A 1 24.88 -39.26 13.88
N ARG A 2 25.24 -37.96 13.93
CA ARG A 2 24.38 -36.94 14.55
C ARG A 2 23.31 -36.52 13.54
N THR A 3 22.04 -36.72 13.88
CA THR A 3 20.92 -36.14 13.13
C THR A 3 21.11 -34.63 13.06
N PRO A 4 21.06 -33.98 11.87
CA PRO A 4 21.19 -32.54 11.79
C PRO A 4 20.09 -31.88 12.62
N ALA A 5 20.45 -30.91 13.45
CA ALA A 5 19.50 -30.19 14.29
C ALA A 5 18.42 -29.57 13.40
N ARG A 6 17.17 -29.99 13.60
CA ARG A 6 16.01 -29.46 12.88
C ARG A 6 16.00 -27.95 13.09
N ARG A 7 16.16 -27.16 12.01
CA ARG A 7 16.03 -25.70 12.08
C ARG A 7 14.68 -25.39 12.75
N PRO A 8 14.60 -24.42 13.68
CA PRO A 8 13.32 -24.06 14.28
C PRO A 8 12.33 -23.76 13.15
N ASP A 9 11.18 -24.42 13.18
CA ASP A 9 10.18 -24.33 12.11
C ASP A 9 9.80 -22.85 11.95
N ARG A 10 10.07 -22.30 10.75
CA ARG A 10 9.78 -20.88 10.47
C ARG A 10 8.27 -20.64 10.65
N PRO A 11 7.85 -19.53 11.28
CA PRO A 11 6.42 -19.26 11.44
C PRO A 11 5.70 -19.28 10.09
N PRO A 12 4.59 -20.04 9.94
CA PRO A 12 3.90 -20.16 8.66
C PRO A 12 3.50 -18.78 8.10
N GLY A 13 3.70 -18.60 6.79
CA GLY A 13 3.42 -17.34 6.10
C GLY A 13 4.43 -16.21 6.38
N LEU A 14 5.63 -16.50 6.91
CA LEU A 14 6.70 -15.52 7.11
C LEU A 14 8.03 -16.02 6.54
N HIS A 15 8.72 -15.15 5.80
CA HIS A 15 10.05 -15.42 5.25
C HIS A 15 10.95 -14.19 5.38
N TYR A 16 12.20 -14.39 5.78
CA TYR A 16 13.26 -13.37 5.74
C TYR A 16 14.51 -13.97 5.07
N ASP A 17 15.10 -13.18 4.16
CA ASP A 17 16.36 -13.45 3.48
C ASP A 17 17.22 -12.17 3.54
N ALA A 18 18.28 -12.21 4.36
CA ALA A 18 19.18 -11.08 4.54
C ALA A 18 20.09 -10.81 3.33
N GLY A 19 20.29 -11.79 2.45
CA GLY A 19 21.17 -11.72 1.29
C GLY A 19 20.43 -11.72 -0.04
N PHE A 20 19.18 -11.25 -0.06
CA PHE A 20 18.32 -11.42 -1.23
C PHE A 20 18.84 -10.65 -2.46
N VAL A 21 19.12 -9.35 -2.33
CA VAL A 21 19.60 -8.53 -3.45
C VAL A 21 21.09 -8.78 -3.68
N GLY A 22 21.42 -9.41 -4.80
CA GLY A 22 22.82 -9.64 -5.19
C GLY A 22 23.52 -8.36 -5.69
N PRO A 23 24.86 -8.31 -5.71
CA PRO A 23 25.61 -7.07 -6.01
C PRO A 23 25.24 -6.39 -7.33
N LYS A 24 24.93 -7.17 -8.37
CA LYS A 24 24.51 -6.63 -9.68
C LYS A 24 23.13 -5.96 -9.61
N ASP A 25 22.13 -6.64 -9.03
CA ASP A 25 20.80 -6.07 -8.87
C ASP A 25 20.83 -4.86 -7.91
N TYR A 26 21.71 -4.88 -6.91
CA TYR A 26 21.94 -3.73 -6.02
C TYR A 26 22.44 -2.51 -6.80
N ALA A 27 23.47 -2.67 -7.63
CA ALA A 27 23.99 -1.61 -8.48
C ALA A 27 22.95 -1.09 -9.49
N ASP A 28 22.18 -1.99 -10.12
CA ASP A 28 21.09 -1.63 -11.03
C ASP A 28 19.97 -0.85 -10.29
N ILE A 29 19.63 -1.22 -9.05
CA ILE A 29 18.67 -0.46 -8.21
C ILE A 29 19.20 0.94 -7.92
N LEU A 30 20.47 1.08 -7.50
CA LEU A 30 21.06 2.40 -7.22
C LEU A 30 21.14 3.28 -8.47
N ALA A 31 21.39 2.68 -9.64
CA ALA A 31 21.37 3.41 -10.92
C ALA A 31 19.97 3.95 -11.24
N TRP A 32 18.94 3.13 -11.10
CA TRP A 32 17.55 3.55 -11.32
C TRP A 32 17.02 4.52 -10.25
N LEU A 33 17.42 4.39 -8.98
CA LEU A 33 17.03 5.34 -7.93
C LEU A 33 17.51 6.77 -8.19
N ARG A 34 18.56 6.97 -8.99
CA ARG A 34 19.00 8.31 -9.42
C ARG A 34 18.09 8.95 -10.48
N THR A 35 17.16 8.20 -11.07
CA THR A 35 16.25 8.71 -12.12
C THR A 35 14.82 8.93 -11.62
N VAL A 36 14.49 8.60 -10.37
CA VAL A 36 13.13 8.80 -9.84
C VAL A 36 12.95 10.21 -9.26
N HIS A 37 11.71 10.70 -9.33
CA HIS A 37 11.30 11.99 -8.77
C HIS A 37 10.18 11.76 -7.72
N PRO A 38 10.54 11.45 -6.46
CA PRO A 38 9.59 11.20 -5.37
C PRO A 38 8.76 12.44 -5.03
N LEU A 39 7.51 12.23 -4.62
CA LEU A 39 6.57 13.31 -4.29
C LEU A 39 6.31 13.40 -2.78
N TRP A 40 6.07 14.62 -2.31
CA TRP A 40 5.34 14.88 -1.07
C TRP A 40 3.83 14.82 -1.34
N GLU A 41 3.19 13.69 -1.02
CA GLU A 41 1.73 13.59 -1.08
C GLU A 41 1.06 14.16 0.18
N LEU A 42 -0.09 14.82 0.02
CA LEU A 42 -1.02 15.16 1.09
C LEU A 42 -1.90 13.96 1.45
N ARG A 43 -2.23 13.82 2.74
CA ARG A 43 -3.14 12.75 3.20
C ARG A 43 -4.61 13.01 2.83
N PHE A 44 -4.95 14.26 2.49
CA PHE A 44 -6.29 14.72 2.20
C PHE A 44 -6.22 15.65 0.98
N SER A 45 -7.28 15.73 0.17
CA SER A 45 -7.41 16.75 -0.87
C SER A 45 -8.35 17.87 -0.41
N ASP A 46 -8.51 18.92 -1.20
CA ASP A 46 -9.44 20.00 -0.88
C ASP A 46 -10.90 19.55 -0.98
N ARG A 47 -11.21 18.58 -1.86
CA ARG A 47 -12.54 17.95 -1.97
C ARG A 47 -12.76 16.81 -0.97
N ARG A 48 -11.68 16.22 -0.44
CA ARG A 48 -11.69 15.19 0.62
C ARG A 48 -10.95 15.71 1.86
N PRO A 49 -11.46 16.78 2.51
CA PRO A 49 -10.74 17.48 3.56
C PRO A 49 -10.47 16.60 4.79
N PRO A 50 -9.52 16.99 5.65
CA PRO A 50 -9.29 16.32 6.92
C PRO A 50 -10.58 16.21 7.76
N PRO A 51 -10.79 15.11 8.51
CA PRO A 51 -11.86 15.03 9.48
C PRO A 51 -11.81 16.20 10.48
N GLY A 52 -12.97 16.68 10.92
CA GLY A 52 -13.10 17.89 11.74
C GLY A 52 -12.11 17.94 12.91
N GLY A 53 -11.36 19.04 13.00
CA GLY A 53 -10.31 19.25 14.00
C GLY A 53 -8.93 18.69 13.66
N GLN A 54 -8.75 18.01 12.53
CA GLN A 54 -7.41 17.61 12.04
C GLN A 54 -6.86 18.65 11.04
N PRO A 55 -5.55 18.97 11.08
CA PRO A 55 -4.93 19.81 10.08
C PRO A 55 -4.72 19.04 8.76
N GLN A 56 -4.71 19.76 7.64
CA GLN A 56 -4.13 19.27 6.39
C GLN A 56 -2.65 18.93 6.63
N ARG A 57 -2.18 17.82 6.07
CA ARG A 57 -0.82 17.32 6.31
C ARG A 57 -0.29 16.48 5.16
N SER A 58 1.00 16.62 4.90
CA SER A 58 1.76 15.69 4.08
C SER A 58 1.90 14.32 4.76
N LEU A 59 2.24 13.30 3.96
CA LEU A 59 2.88 12.10 4.45
C LEU A 59 4.16 12.45 5.24
N LEU A 60 4.59 11.55 6.13
CA LEU A 60 5.80 11.78 6.93
C LEU A 60 7.08 11.85 6.08
N ARG A 61 7.05 11.34 4.85
CA ARG A 61 8.17 11.22 3.93
C ARG A 61 7.70 11.34 2.47
N PRO A 62 8.61 11.62 1.53
CA PRO A 62 8.35 11.46 0.12
C PRO A 62 8.12 9.99 -0.26
N VAL A 63 7.37 9.77 -1.34
CA VAL A 63 7.04 8.44 -1.88
C VAL A 63 7.14 8.42 -3.41
N TYR A 64 7.25 7.22 -3.97
CA TYR A 64 7.07 6.95 -5.40
C TYR A 64 6.32 5.63 -5.55
N TRP A 65 5.55 5.44 -6.63
CA TRP A 65 4.90 4.16 -6.92
C TRP A 65 5.23 3.66 -8.32
N LEU A 66 5.12 2.34 -8.49
CA LEU A 66 5.27 1.64 -9.75
C LEU A 66 4.15 0.59 -9.92
N GLY A 67 3.80 0.33 -11.17
CA GLY A 67 2.71 -0.54 -11.60
C GLY A 67 1.35 0.11 -11.36
N ASN A 68 0.94 0.23 -10.10
CA ASN A 68 -0.30 0.88 -9.69
C ASN A 68 -0.03 1.89 -8.55
N TRP A 69 -0.45 3.15 -8.72
CA TRP A 69 -0.34 4.20 -7.72
C TRP A 69 -1.60 4.26 -6.86
N GLN A 70 -1.44 4.29 -5.53
CA GLN A 70 -2.54 4.58 -4.60
C GLN A 70 -2.25 5.92 -3.90
N PHE A 71 -2.77 7.01 -4.46
CA PHE A 71 -2.52 8.36 -3.96
C PHE A 71 -3.14 8.54 -2.57
N ALA A 72 -2.38 9.06 -1.62
CA ALA A 72 -2.77 9.12 -0.21
C ALA A 72 -4.05 9.93 0.04
N CYS A 73 -4.33 10.95 -0.77
CA CYS A 73 -5.55 11.76 -0.75
C CYS A 73 -6.77 11.03 -1.33
N LEU A 74 -6.58 10.10 -2.27
CA LEU A 74 -7.63 9.22 -2.76
C LEU A 74 -7.97 8.10 -1.76
N ASP A 75 -7.19 7.96 -0.68
CA ASP A 75 -7.15 6.83 0.25
C ASP A 75 -6.74 5.50 -0.40
N TYR A 76 -6.37 4.54 0.43
CA TYR A 76 -5.79 3.26 -0.01
C TYR A 76 -6.85 2.20 -0.32
N TYR A 77 -6.50 1.30 -1.23
CA TYR A 77 -7.31 0.15 -1.64
C TYR A 77 -7.63 -0.76 -0.46
N ARG A 78 -8.92 -1.08 -0.25
CA ARG A 78 -9.37 -1.86 0.93
C ARG A 78 -10.63 -2.71 0.66
N PRO A 79 -10.51 -3.87 -0.01
CA PRO A 79 -11.64 -4.76 -0.26
C PRO A 79 -12.31 -5.23 1.04
N PRO A 80 -13.65 -5.45 1.02
CA PRO A 80 -14.54 -5.34 -0.13
C PRO A 80 -15.02 -3.91 -0.44
N GLU A 81 -14.85 -2.96 0.49
CA GLU A 81 -15.07 -1.54 0.22
C GLU A 81 -13.89 -0.96 -0.58
N GLY A 82 -13.81 0.38 -0.74
CA GLY A 82 -12.57 1.05 -1.15
C GLY A 82 -11.88 0.51 -2.42
N LEU A 83 -12.66 0.12 -3.44
CA LEU A 83 -12.15 -0.38 -4.72
C LEU A 83 -12.00 0.75 -5.74
N ARG A 84 -13.11 1.45 -6.01
CA ARG A 84 -13.23 2.50 -7.03
C ARG A 84 -12.39 3.74 -6.68
N ASP A 85 -11.72 4.26 -7.72
CA ASP A 85 -10.87 5.46 -7.68
C ASP A 85 -9.76 5.41 -6.63
N ARG A 86 -9.19 4.22 -6.34
CA ARG A 86 -8.06 4.03 -5.39
C ARG A 86 -6.75 3.58 -6.03
N CYS A 87 -6.80 2.87 -7.16
CA CYS A 87 -5.61 2.36 -7.85
C CYS A 87 -5.55 2.92 -9.28
N VAL A 88 -4.55 3.78 -9.52
CA VAL A 88 -4.32 4.42 -10.82
C VAL A 88 -3.16 3.72 -11.53
N ALA A 89 -3.27 3.44 -12.83
CA ALA A 89 -2.17 2.84 -13.59
C ALA A 89 -0.92 3.77 -13.62
N ALA A 90 0.24 3.20 -13.29
CA ALA A 90 1.51 3.91 -13.14
C ALA A 90 2.61 3.29 -14.03
N GLU A 91 3.81 3.86 -13.98
CA GLU A 91 4.97 3.33 -14.71
C GLU A 91 5.24 1.86 -14.39
N ALA A 92 5.56 1.06 -15.42
CA ALA A 92 5.96 -0.32 -15.26
C ALA A 92 7.22 -0.47 -14.38
N PHE A 93 7.41 -1.64 -13.76
CA PHE A 93 8.62 -1.91 -13.00
C PHE A 93 9.87 -1.79 -13.91
N PRO A 94 10.93 -1.07 -13.49
CA PRO A 94 12.20 -1.05 -14.20
C PRO A 94 12.79 -2.46 -14.25
N ALA A 95 13.63 -2.73 -15.25
CA ALA A 95 14.09 -4.09 -15.57
C ALA A 95 14.67 -4.86 -14.37
N VAL A 96 15.36 -4.19 -13.43
CA VAL A 96 15.86 -4.81 -12.20
C VAL A 96 14.74 -5.21 -11.23
N LEU A 97 13.79 -4.32 -10.94
CA LEU A 97 12.67 -4.65 -10.05
C LEU A 97 11.77 -5.70 -10.71
N ALA A 98 11.57 -5.67 -12.03
CA ALA A 98 10.85 -6.72 -12.75
C ALA A 98 11.50 -8.11 -12.62
N ARG A 99 12.85 -8.21 -12.61
CA ARG A 99 13.55 -9.47 -12.32
C ARG A 99 13.36 -9.92 -10.87
N LEU A 100 13.51 -8.99 -9.92
CA LEU A 100 13.37 -9.30 -8.48
C LEU A 100 11.94 -9.69 -8.12
N VAL A 101 10.94 -9.06 -8.73
CA VAL A 101 9.51 -9.41 -8.61
C VAL A 101 9.27 -10.87 -9.00
N ARG A 102 9.69 -11.30 -10.21
CA ARG A 102 9.53 -12.71 -10.63
C ARG A 102 10.20 -13.67 -9.64
N ARG A 103 11.40 -13.33 -9.15
CA ARG A 103 12.11 -14.12 -8.14
C ARG A 103 11.38 -14.16 -6.79
N ILE A 104 10.71 -13.08 -6.38
CA ILE A 104 9.85 -13.04 -5.19
C ILE A 104 8.62 -13.92 -5.40
N GLU A 105 7.94 -13.83 -6.54
CA GLU A 105 6.74 -14.63 -6.87
C GLU A 105 7.06 -16.13 -6.84
N ASP A 106 8.08 -16.54 -7.60
CA ASP A 106 8.64 -17.90 -7.61
C ASP A 106 8.97 -18.42 -6.20
N LEU A 107 9.59 -17.58 -5.37
CA LEU A 107 9.96 -17.94 -4.01
C LEU A 107 8.71 -18.07 -3.12
N THR A 108 7.73 -17.19 -3.30
CA THR A 108 6.48 -17.16 -2.54
C THR A 108 5.63 -18.41 -2.81
N HIS A 109 5.44 -18.77 -4.08
CA HIS A 109 4.70 -19.99 -4.46
C HIS A 109 5.41 -21.29 -4.02
N ARG A 110 6.75 -21.30 -3.94
CA ARG A 110 7.49 -22.45 -3.38
C ARG A 110 7.44 -22.55 -1.85
N LEU A 111 7.37 -21.43 -1.15
CA LEU A 111 7.45 -21.39 0.33
C LEU A 111 6.10 -21.51 1.02
N PHE A 112 5.02 -21.00 0.41
CA PHE A 112 3.72 -20.89 1.05
C PHE A 112 2.67 -21.75 0.31
N PRO A 113 1.79 -22.46 1.04
CA PRO A 113 0.75 -23.27 0.41
C PRO A 113 -0.31 -22.38 -0.30
N PRO A 114 -1.07 -22.93 -1.27
CA PRO A 114 -2.14 -22.20 -1.96
C PRO A 114 -3.18 -21.55 -1.03
N ALA A 115 -3.44 -22.13 0.15
CA ALA A 115 -4.31 -21.54 1.17
C ALA A 115 -3.79 -20.19 1.76
N ILE A 116 -2.55 -19.81 1.46
CA ILE A 116 -1.92 -18.53 1.85
C ILE A 116 -1.67 -17.62 0.64
N VAL A 117 -1.49 -18.19 -0.56
CA VAL A 117 -1.22 -17.48 -1.82
C VAL A 117 -2.43 -17.67 -2.76
N PRO A 118 -3.33 -16.68 -2.86
CA PRO A 118 -4.55 -16.80 -3.67
C PRO A 118 -4.27 -17.13 -5.14
N ASP A 119 -5.21 -17.81 -5.78
CA ASP A 119 -5.15 -18.05 -7.23
C ASP A 119 -5.07 -16.72 -7.99
N GLY A 120 -4.21 -16.68 -9.02
CA GLY A 120 -3.92 -15.48 -9.79
C GLY A 120 -3.14 -14.39 -9.06
N TRP A 121 -2.70 -14.59 -7.80
CA TRP A 121 -1.84 -13.63 -7.11
C TRP A 121 -0.54 -13.39 -7.88
N ARG A 122 -0.26 -12.11 -8.15
CA ARG A 122 0.95 -11.63 -8.81
C ARG A 122 1.31 -10.25 -8.27
N ILE A 123 2.58 -9.88 -8.24
CA ILE A 123 2.98 -8.53 -7.86
C ILE A 123 2.80 -7.62 -9.07
N ASN A 124 1.92 -6.63 -8.93
CA ASN A 124 1.72 -5.57 -9.93
C ASN A 124 1.73 -4.16 -9.31
N THR A 125 1.95 -4.04 -8.01
CA THR A 125 1.97 -2.77 -7.26
C THR A 125 3.25 -2.68 -6.43
N CYS A 126 3.98 -1.57 -6.51
CA CYS A 126 5.11 -1.29 -5.61
C CYS A 126 5.08 0.14 -5.07
N LEU A 127 5.12 0.29 -3.74
CA LEU A 127 5.34 1.56 -3.06
C LEU A 127 6.81 1.68 -2.64
N VAL A 128 7.50 2.71 -3.14
CA VAL A 128 8.86 3.09 -2.76
C VAL A 128 8.78 4.13 -1.65
N ASN A 129 9.20 3.75 -0.44
CA ASN A 129 9.23 4.61 0.74
C ASN A 129 10.64 5.12 1.00
N LEU A 130 10.81 6.44 1.13
CA LEU A 130 12.08 7.08 1.47
C LEU A 130 12.14 7.35 2.99
N TYR A 131 13.09 6.76 3.70
CA TYR A 131 13.24 6.92 5.14
C TYR A 131 14.47 7.77 5.47
N GLY A 132 14.27 8.77 6.32
CA GLY A 132 15.34 9.65 6.77
C GLY A 132 14.82 10.86 7.53
N ASP A 133 15.44 12.00 7.30
CA ASP A 133 15.22 13.22 8.08
C ASP A 133 14.60 14.31 7.21
N ARG A 134 13.55 14.95 7.73
CA ARG A 134 12.99 16.16 7.11
C ARG A 134 13.78 17.37 7.59
N ILE A 135 13.98 18.35 6.70
CA ILE A 135 14.65 19.61 7.01
C ILE A 135 13.59 20.67 7.28
N GLU A 136 13.44 21.08 8.53
CA GLU A 136 12.49 22.11 8.97
C GLU A 136 13.28 23.25 9.63
N ASN A 137 13.22 24.46 9.06
CA ASN A 137 13.95 25.65 9.55
C ASN A 137 15.46 25.38 9.78
N GLY A 138 16.11 24.70 8.83
CA GLY A 138 17.52 24.31 8.91
C GLY A 138 17.85 23.18 9.90
N LYS A 139 16.84 22.60 10.58
CA LYS A 139 17.02 21.50 11.55
C LYS A 139 16.56 20.17 10.96
N ARG A 140 17.30 19.11 11.27
CA ARG A 140 16.94 17.72 10.91
C ARG A 140 15.94 17.14 11.89
N VAL A 141 14.76 16.79 11.41
CA VAL A 141 13.68 16.15 12.18
C VAL A 141 13.57 14.69 11.74
N ASP A 142 13.83 13.75 12.65
CA ASP A 142 13.78 12.31 12.32
C ASP A 142 12.34 11.83 12.17
N VAL A 143 12.01 11.47 10.93
CA VAL A 143 10.71 10.95 10.50
C VAL A 143 10.84 9.56 9.86
N ALA A 144 11.99 8.89 10.07
CA ALA A 144 12.30 7.56 9.55
C ALA A 144 11.56 6.44 10.32
N ARG A 145 10.23 6.49 10.29
CA ARG A 145 9.31 5.56 10.98
C ARG A 145 8.01 5.37 10.20
N VAL A 146 7.27 4.32 10.52
CA VAL A 146 5.84 4.18 10.14
C VAL A 146 5.06 3.81 11.38
N GLY A 147 3.89 4.41 11.56
CA GLY A 147 2.93 3.97 12.58
C GLY A 147 2.33 2.61 12.24
N GLU A 148 1.42 2.15 13.10
CA GLU A 148 0.71 0.89 12.92
C GLU A 148 -0.26 0.96 11.74
N HIS A 149 -0.12 0.00 10.84
CA HIS A 149 -1.00 -0.17 9.69
C HIS A 149 -1.10 -1.66 9.30
N LYS A 150 -1.94 -1.91 8.30
CA LYS A 150 -2.09 -3.20 7.62
C LYS A 150 -2.12 -2.91 6.12
N ASP A 151 -1.60 -3.83 5.33
CA ASP A 151 -1.84 -3.88 3.89
C ASP A 151 -3.13 -4.68 3.66
N PHE A 152 -4.06 -4.13 2.88
CA PHE A 152 -5.41 -4.70 2.70
C PHE A 152 -5.60 -5.41 1.36
N GLU A 153 -4.61 -5.29 0.48
CA GLU A 153 -4.48 -6.01 -0.78
C GLU A 153 -4.64 -7.54 -0.58
N PRO A 154 -5.10 -8.29 -1.59
CA PRO A 154 -5.08 -9.75 -1.55
C PRO A 154 -3.65 -10.34 -1.41
N GLY A 155 -3.58 -11.54 -0.83
CA GLY A 155 -2.38 -12.39 -0.82
C GLY A 155 -1.15 -11.87 -0.04
N PRO A 156 0.03 -12.47 -0.27
CA PRO A 156 1.30 -12.05 0.31
C PRO A 156 1.69 -10.59 0.06
N VAL A 157 2.52 -10.04 0.95
CA VAL A 157 3.24 -8.77 0.80
C VAL A 157 4.74 -9.06 0.86
N ALA A 158 5.52 -8.43 -0.02
CA ALA A 158 6.98 -8.52 0.00
C ALA A 158 7.60 -7.13 0.21
N SER A 159 8.77 -7.08 0.84
CA SER A 159 9.48 -5.86 1.17
C SER A 159 10.99 -6.02 0.95
N ILE A 160 11.57 -5.25 0.03
CA ILE A 160 13.03 -5.14 -0.14
C ILE A 160 13.55 -3.89 0.57
N SER A 161 14.66 -4.02 1.29
CA SER A 161 15.36 -2.93 1.99
C SER A 161 16.68 -2.58 1.34
N VAL A 162 17.00 -1.29 1.24
CA VAL A 162 18.26 -0.76 0.72
C VAL A 162 18.73 0.41 1.60
N GLY A 163 20.00 0.43 2.01
CA GLY A 163 20.58 1.44 2.91
C GLY A 163 20.53 1.06 4.40
N GLU A 164 20.33 2.05 5.29
CA GLU A 164 20.28 1.83 6.74
C GLU A 164 19.22 0.80 7.13
N ARG A 165 19.56 -0.10 8.06
CA ARG A 165 18.64 -1.13 8.52
C ARG A 165 17.46 -0.56 9.33
N ALA A 166 16.32 -1.24 9.26
CA ALA A 166 15.09 -0.85 9.96
C ALA A 166 14.64 -1.91 10.98
N LEU A 167 14.18 -1.48 12.16
CA LEU A 167 13.48 -2.35 13.10
C LEU A 167 11.99 -2.42 12.72
N PHE A 168 11.63 -3.50 12.04
CA PHE A 168 10.26 -3.83 11.70
C PHE A 168 9.61 -4.63 12.84
N GLN A 169 8.36 -4.35 13.16
CA GLN A 169 7.61 -5.04 14.21
C GLN A 169 6.23 -5.45 13.70
N PHE A 170 5.83 -6.69 14.00
CA PHE A 170 4.42 -7.11 14.03
C PHE A 170 3.89 -6.95 15.44
N VAL A 171 2.71 -6.36 15.58
CA VAL A 171 2.12 -6.02 16.87
C VAL A 171 0.66 -6.43 16.95
N SER A 172 0.26 -6.97 18.09
CA SER A 172 -1.15 -7.15 18.45
C SER A 172 -1.61 -5.93 19.25
N SER A 173 -2.42 -5.10 18.59
CA SER A 173 -3.09 -3.94 19.17
C SER A 173 -4.59 -4.03 18.85
N ARG A 174 -5.46 -3.54 19.75
CA ARG A 174 -6.92 -3.50 19.48
C ARG A 174 -7.29 -2.40 18.48
N LYS A 175 -6.48 -1.35 18.49
CA LYS A 175 -6.48 -0.20 17.57
C LYS A 175 -5.07 0.39 17.57
N PRO A 176 -4.65 1.09 16.50
CA PRO A 176 -3.35 1.77 16.44
C PRO A 176 -3.05 2.59 17.70
N GLY A 177 -1.88 2.35 18.31
CA GLY A 177 -1.42 3.08 19.50
C GLY A 177 -2.20 2.78 20.78
N SER A 178 -2.48 1.49 21.03
CA SER A 178 -3.07 1.03 22.29
C SER A 178 -1.99 0.45 23.21
N ARG A 179 -2.32 -0.49 24.12
CA ARG A 179 -1.26 -1.32 24.73
C ARG A 179 -0.90 -2.41 23.72
N ASP A 180 0.11 -2.12 22.91
CA ASP A 180 0.54 -3.01 21.84
C ASP A 180 1.51 -4.06 22.40
N ALA A 181 1.27 -5.35 22.11
CA ALA A 181 2.26 -6.40 22.35
C ALA A 181 3.05 -6.65 21.05
N VAL A 182 4.38 -6.65 21.13
CA VAL A 182 5.25 -7.01 20.00
C VAL A 182 5.28 -8.54 19.89
N GLU A 183 4.62 -9.06 18.86
CA GLU A 183 4.53 -10.50 18.58
C GLU A 183 5.81 -11.01 17.92
N LEU A 184 6.39 -10.19 17.03
CA LEU A 184 7.66 -10.47 16.37
C LEU A 184 8.33 -9.15 15.99
N GLN A 185 9.65 -9.09 16.13
CA GLN A 185 10.47 -8.02 15.58
C GLN A 185 11.60 -8.57 14.74
N GLN A 186 11.93 -7.87 13.65
CA GLN A 186 12.97 -8.24 12.71
C GLN A 186 13.77 -6.99 12.32
N TRP A 187 15.09 -7.07 12.36
CA TRP A 187 15.91 -6.08 11.66
C TRP A 187 15.89 -6.40 10.17
N LEU A 188 15.49 -5.44 9.36
CA LEU A 188 15.55 -5.50 7.90
C LEU A 188 16.85 -4.84 7.48
N ASP A 189 17.83 -5.66 7.14
CA ASP A 189 19.19 -5.24 6.79
C ASP A 189 19.28 -4.75 5.34
N ASP A 190 20.43 -4.19 4.96
CA ASP A 190 20.68 -3.76 3.58
C ASP A 190 20.64 -4.96 2.61
N GLY A 191 20.01 -4.79 1.45
CA GLY A 191 19.79 -5.86 0.46
C GLY A 191 18.83 -6.98 0.89
N SER A 192 18.15 -6.85 2.03
CA SER A 192 17.27 -7.91 2.55
C SER A 192 15.87 -7.94 1.92
N LEU A 193 15.23 -9.11 1.98
CA LEU A 193 13.83 -9.35 1.65
C LEU A 193 13.07 -9.87 2.88
N LEU A 194 11.91 -9.28 3.14
CA LEU A 194 10.86 -9.83 4.00
C LEU A 194 9.63 -10.18 3.15
N ILE A 195 9.06 -11.37 3.34
CA ILE A 195 7.73 -11.72 2.80
C ILE A 195 6.83 -12.11 3.97
N PHE A 196 5.62 -11.55 4.04
CA PHE A 196 4.63 -11.93 5.04
C PHE A 196 3.24 -12.10 4.41
N ALA A 197 2.50 -13.10 4.90
CA ALA A 197 1.29 -13.57 4.26
C ALA A 197 0.32 -14.24 5.24
N GLY A 198 -0.90 -14.52 4.76
CA GLY A 198 -1.90 -15.27 5.51
C GLY A 198 -2.54 -14.52 6.67
N ASN A 199 -3.48 -15.21 7.34
CA ASN A 199 -4.36 -14.64 8.36
C ASN A 199 -3.62 -14.00 9.55
N HIS A 200 -2.54 -14.64 10.04
CA HIS A 200 -1.84 -14.16 11.23
C HIS A 200 -1.11 -12.83 10.96
N TRP A 201 -0.18 -12.81 10.00
CA TRP A 201 0.67 -11.65 9.73
C TRP A 201 -0.04 -10.48 9.03
N LYS A 202 -0.93 -10.75 8.07
CA LYS A 202 -1.57 -9.69 7.27
C LYS A 202 -2.91 -9.22 7.86
N ARG A 203 -3.76 -10.15 8.30
CA ARG A 203 -5.14 -9.81 8.73
C ARG A 203 -5.25 -9.49 10.22
N ARG A 204 -4.62 -10.29 11.09
CA ARG A 204 -4.74 -10.13 12.56
C ARG A 204 -3.83 -9.03 13.09
N LEU A 205 -2.54 -9.14 12.83
CA LEU A 205 -1.52 -8.24 13.38
C LEU A 205 -1.43 -6.94 12.57
N PHE A 206 -1.12 -5.84 13.26
CA PHE A 206 -0.61 -4.63 12.62
C PHE A 206 0.89 -4.77 12.42
N HIS A 207 1.47 -3.94 11.56
CA HIS A 207 2.92 -3.81 11.47
C HIS A 207 3.36 -2.34 11.42
N ARG A 208 4.61 -2.10 11.83
CA ARG A 208 5.21 -0.77 11.95
C ARG A 208 6.73 -0.82 11.74
N VAL A 209 7.31 0.32 11.35
CA VAL A 209 8.77 0.54 11.40
C VAL A 209 9.03 1.46 12.58
N GLN A 210 9.55 0.89 13.66
CA GLN A 210 9.76 1.62 14.92
C GLN A 210 10.95 2.58 14.83
N ARG A 211 11.99 2.21 14.06
CA ARG A 211 13.27 2.92 13.96
C ARG A 211 13.99 2.52 12.68
N VAL A 212 14.69 3.47 12.07
CA VAL A 212 15.77 3.23 11.09
C VAL A 212 17.08 3.71 11.69
N ASP A 213 18.12 2.90 11.63
CA ASP A 213 19.44 3.24 12.18
C ASP A 213 20.14 4.38 11.37
N ARG A 214 21.33 4.77 11.84
CA ARG A 214 22.21 5.79 11.25
C ARG A 214 23.69 5.34 11.33
N ARG A 215 23.93 4.02 11.36
CA ARG A 215 25.24 3.43 11.71
C ARG A 215 26.12 3.20 10.50
N ALA A 216 25.53 2.81 9.37
CA ALA A 216 26.23 2.64 8.11
C ALA A 216 26.59 3.97 7.44
N LYS A 217 25.91 5.06 7.84
CA LYS A 217 25.95 6.40 7.22
C LYS A 217 25.55 6.35 5.75
N ALA A 218 24.64 5.45 5.39
CA ALA A 218 24.11 5.37 4.03
C ALA A 218 23.31 6.65 3.71
N THR A 219 23.52 7.19 2.53
CA THR A 219 22.82 8.38 2.02
C THR A 219 22.33 8.13 0.60
N PHE A 220 21.20 8.72 0.26
CA PHE A 220 20.62 8.69 -1.07
C PHE A 220 20.21 10.11 -1.46
N GLU A 221 20.66 10.53 -2.64
CA GLU A 221 20.30 11.81 -3.23
C GLU A 221 19.08 11.62 -4.13
N PHE A 222 18.05 12.41 -3.90
CA PHE A 222 16.83 12.45 -4.69
C PHE A 222 16.47 13.91 -4.97
N PRO A 223 15.82 14.23 -6.11
CA PRO A 223 15.38 15.57 -6.44
C PRO A 223 14.09 15.94 -5.68
N VAL A 224 14.17 15.94 -4.34
CA VAL A 224 13.08 16.30 -3.43
C VAL A 224 13.57 17.26 -2.36
N GLU A 225 12.91 18.41 -2.26
CA GLU A 225 13.31 19.46 -1.32
C GLU A 225 13.01 19.06 0.14
N GLY A 226 13.89 19.49 1.04
CA GLY A 226 13.68 19.39 2.48
C GLY A 226 13.72 17.97 3.04
N PHE A 227 14.40 17.02 2.38
CA PHE A 227 14.49 15.64 2.87
C PHE A 227 15.85 14.98 2.59
N GLU A 228 16.49 14.46 3.64
CA GLU A 228 17.69 13.61 3.53
C GLU A 228 17.30 12.13 3.68
N THR A 229 17.55 11.30 2.66
CA THR A 229 17.21 9.87 2.70
C THR A 229 18.41 9.02 3.12
N ARG A 230 18.19 8.06 4.03
CA ARG A 230 19.19 7.09 4.50
C ARG A 230 18.81 5.61 4.34
N ARG A 231 17.53 5.33 4.02
CA ARG A 231 17.03 4.00 3.65
C ARG A 231 15.92 4.13 2.62
N VAL A 232 15.93 3.26 1.63
CA VAL A 232 14.84 3.06 0.66
C VAL A 232 14.20 1.70 0.90
N ASN A 233 12.88 1.61 0.71
CA ASN A 233 12.12 0.39 0.91
C ASN A 233 11.08 0.22 -0.20
N PHE A 234 11.11 -0.94 -0.85
CA PHE A 234 10.16 -1.33 -1.88
C PHE A 234 9.12 -2.27 -1.25
N THR A 235 7.88 -1.81 -1.08
CA THR A 235 6.78 -2.68 -0.63
C THR A 235 5.95 -3.13 -1.82
N PHE A 236 6.00 -4.41 -2.13
CA PHE A 236 5.36 -5.06 -3.26
C PHE A 236 4.04 -5.73 -2.85
N ARG A 237 3.00 -5.54 -3.68
CA ARG A 237 1.63 -5.99 -3.41
C ARG A 237 0.92 -6.41 -4.70
N TYR A 238 -0.22 -7.09 -4.55
CA TYR A 238 -1.14 -7.43 -5.64
C TYR A 238 -2.42 -6.59 -5.55
N VAL A 239 -2.81 -5.92 -6.61
CA VAL A 239 -4.16 -5.36 -6.80
C VAL A 239 -4.79 -6.11 -7.98
N PRO A 240 -6.02 -6.66 -7.88
CA PRO A 240 -6.68 -7.28 -9.02
C PRO A 240 -6.79 -6.30 -10.20
N ASP A 241 -6.51 -6.77 -11.41
CA ASP A 241 -6.36 -5.89 -12.58
C ASP A 241 -7.66 -5.17 -12.94
N GLU A 242 -8.82 -5.77 -12.64
CA GLU A 242 -10.15 -5.18 -12.76
C GLU A 242 -10.40 -3.97 -11.84
N HIS A 243 -9.54 -3.75 -10.83
CA HIS A 243 -9.59 -2.60 -9.93
C HIS A 243 -8.52 -1.54 -10.23
N VAL A 244 -7.69 -1.74 -11.26
CA VAL A 244 -6.71 -0.76 -11.73
C VAL A 244 -7.34 0.09 -12.83
N THR A 245 -7.39 1.41 -12.62
CA THR A 245 -8.01 2.34 -13.57
C THR A 245 -6.94 3.21 -14.25
N PRO A 246 -6.94 3.40 -15.58
CA PRO A 246 -6.12 4.44 -16.22
C PRO A 246 -6.57 5.82 -15.75
N PHE A 247 -5.72 6.84 -15.84
CA PHE A 247 -6.05 8.17 -15.32
C PHE A 247 -7.38 8.73 -15.88
N SER A 248 -7.60 8.58 -17.19
CA SER A 248 -8.83 9.00 -17.87
C SER A 248 -10.10 8.27 -17.42
N GLY A 249 -9.98 7.06 -16.85
CA GLY A 249 -11.11 6.25 -16.39
C GLY A 249 -11.57 6.55 -14.96
N LEU A 250 -10.81 7.33 -14.18
CA LEU A 250 -11.19 7.76 -12.83
C LEU A 250 -12.41 8.71 -12.89
N SER A 251 -13.17 8.79 -11.80
CA SER A 251 -14.19 9.86 -11.66
C SER A 251 -13.58 11.27 -11.77
N ALA A 252 -14.36 12.24 -12.27
CA ALA A 252 -13.88 13.61 -12.46
C ALA A 252 -13.32 14.23 -11.17
N GLU A 253 -13.97 14.00 -10.03
CA GLU A 253 -13.50 14.42 -8.71
C GLU A 253 -12.14 13.80 -8.36
N ALA A 254 -11.98 12.48 -8.59
CA ALA A 254 -10.73 11.80 -8.32
C ALA A 254 -9.59 12.23 -9.26
N ARG A 255 -9.89 12.55 -10.54
CA ARG A 255 -8.91 13.13 -11.47
C ARG A 255 -8.44 14.49 -11.00
N GLU A 256 -9.36 15.35 -10.56
CA GLU A 256 -9.04 16.68 -10.02
C GLU A 256 -8.21 16.59 -8.74
N ASP A 257 -8.59 15.71 -7.80
CA ASP A 257 -7.89 15.44 -6.53
C ASP A 257 -6.40 15.08 -6.68
N ILE A 258 -5.99 14.54 -7.85
CA ILE A 258 -4.60 14.11 -8.12
C ILE A 258 -3.92 14.81 -9.30
N ARG A 259 -4.61 15.69 -10.04
CA ARG A 259 -4.09 16.29 -11.27
C ARG A 259 -2.72 16.93 -11.09
N GLY A 260 -2.54 17.71 -10.01
CA GLY A 260 -1.25 18.36 -9.71
C GLY A 260 -0.10 17.39 -9.47
N TYR A 261 -0.35 16.19 -8.91
CA TYR A 261 0.67 15.15 -8.79
C TYR A 261 1.00 14.55 -10.15
N MET A 262 -0.02 14.23 -10.96
CA MET A 262 0.15 13.70 -12.32
C MET A 262 0.95 14.67 -13.20
N GLU A 263 0.63 15.96 -13.17
CA GLU A 263 1.36 17.03 -13.87
C GLU A 263 2.81 17.17 -13.38
N THR A 264 3.05 16.98 -12.08
CA THR A 264 4.41 17.01 -11.53
C THR A 264 5.24 15.82 -12.03
N LEU A 265 4.66 14.61 -12.04
CA LEU A 265 5.32 13.39 -12.53
C LEU A 265 5.57 13.46 -14.05
N ALA A 266 4.61 14.00 -14.81
CA ALA A 266 4.69 14.18 -16.25
C ALA A 266 5.86 15.07 -16.71
N ARG A 267 6.43 15.91 -15.84
CA ARG A 267 7.66 16.66 -16.15
C ARG A 267 8.86 15.75 -16.41
N HIS A 268 8.89 14.58 -15.77
CA HIS A 268 10.05 13.67 -15.77
C HIS A 268 9.75 12.30 -16.40
N SER A 269 8.48 11.94 -16.56
CA SER A 269 8.04 10.65 -17.12
C SER A 269 7.20 10.82 -18.39
N SER A 270 7.47 10.03 -19.43
CA SER A 270 6.60 9.95 -20.60
C SER A 270 5.25 9.32 -20.27
N TRP A 271 5.24 8.24 -19.48
CA TRP A 271 4.01 7.56 -19.09
C TRP A 271 2.96 8.51 -18.51
N PHE A 272 3.37 9.37 -17.57
CA PHE A 272 2.44 10.33 -16.96
C PHE A 272 2.04 11.48 -17.91
N ARG A 273 2.86 11.84 -18.91
CA ARG A 273 2.42 12.73 -20.01
C ARG A 273 1.36 12.06 -20.87
N ASP A 274 1.58 10.81 -21.24
CA ASP A 274 0.68 10.05 -22.11
C ASP A 274 -0.68 9.82 -21.42
N GLN A 275 -0.69 9.55 -20.10
CA GLN A 275 -1.90 9.46 -19.28
C GLN A 275 -2.69 10.78 -19.23
N LEU A 276 -2.01 11.93 -19.15
CA LEU A 276 -2.67 13.25 -19.17
C LEU A 276 -3.20 13.60 -20.58
N GLN A 277 -2.45 13.30 -21.64
CA GLN A 277 -2.88 13.53 -23.01
C GLN A 277 -4.10 12.67 -23.37
N GLY A 278 -4.13 11.41 -22.92
CA GLY A 278 -5.25 10.49 -23.11
C GLY A 278 -6.56 10.94 -22.46
N GLU A 279 -6.53 11.83 -21.45
CA GLU A 279 -7.75 12.46 -20.93
C GLU A 279 -8.38 13.40 -21.97
N THR A 280 -7.56 14.23 -22.63
CA THR A 280 -8.05 15.22 -23.61
C THR A 280 -8.58 14.62 -24.91
N ALA A 281 -8.23 13.35 -25.19
CA ALA A 281 -8.64 12.63 -26.39
C ALA A 281 -10.01 11.93 -26.27
N THR A 282 -10.60 11.84 -25.07
CA THR A 282 -11.93 11.27 -24.86
C THR A 282 -12.98 12.39 -24.90
N PRO A 283 -13.86 12.46 -25.91
CA PRO A 283 -14.94 13.45 -25.93
C PRO A 283 -15.86 13.24 -24.72
N ALA A 284 -16.31 14.33 -24.10
CA ALA A 284 -17.34 14.24 -23.08
C ALA A 284 -18.67 13.82 -23.74
N GLU A 285 -19.07 12.57 -23.55
CA GLU A 285 -20.44 12.12 -23.82
C GLU A 285 -21.40 12.64 -22.74
N ASP A 286 -21.49 13.96 -22.58
CA ASP A 286 -22.60 14.63 -21.91
C ASP A 286 -23.81 14.71 -22.88
N GLY A 287 -24.24 13.54 -23.34
CA GLY A 287 -25.53 13.38 -24.00
C GLY A 287 -26.64 13.30 -22.95
N PRO A 288 -27.70 14.13 -23.01
CA PRO A 288 -28.79 14.05 -22.05
C PRO A 288 -29.47 12.69 -22.18
N VAL A 289 -29.57 11.94 -21.07
CA VAL A 289 -30.30 10.68 -21.02
C VAL A 289 -31.74 10.94 -21.48
N PRO A 290 -32.20 10.35 -22.61
CA PRO A 290 -33.58 10.54 -23.04
C PRO A 290 -34.50 9.87 -22.02
N ALA A 291 -35.45 10.63 -21.49
CA ALA A 291 -36.43 10.12 -20.54
C ALA A 291 -37.13 8.87 -21.11
N SER A 292 -36.97 7.73 -20.45
CA SER A 292 -37.51 6.47 -20.93
C SER A 292 -39.03 6.52 -20.95
N ALA A 293 -39.59 6.47 -22.15
CA ALA A 293 -41.03 6.46 -22.35
C ALA A 293 -41.66 5.27 -21.63
N SER A 294 -42.74 5.54 -20.90
CA SER A 294 -43.57 4.54 -20.24
C SER A 294 -44.09 3.50 -21.24
N ARG A 295 -44.02 2.22 -20.87
CA ARG A 295 -44.77 1.14 -21.53
C ARG A 295 -45.72 0.45 -20.55
N PRO A 296 -46.84 -0.10 -21.05
CA PRO A 296 -48.04 -0.32 -20.23
C PRO A 296 -47.99 -1.60 -19.39
N ARG A 297 -48.90 -1.66 -18.41
CA ARG A 297 -49.15 -2.82 -17.55
C ARG A 297 -49.65 -4.02 -18.37
N GLY A 298 -49.03 -5.18 -18.17
CA GLY A 298 -49.59 -6.49 -18.51
C GLY A 298 -49.84 -7.29 -17.23
N THR A 299 -51.02 -7.91 -17.10
CA THR A 299 -51.52 -8.54 -15.86
C THR A 299 -51.62 -10.07 -15.95
N ALA A 300 -50.98 -10.78 -15.01
CA ALA A 300 -51.32 -12.10 -14.45
C ALA A 300 -50.27 -12.37 -13.31
N ALA A 301 -50.59 -12.65 -12.03
CA ALA A 301 -51.28 -13.82 -11.47
C ALA A 301 -50.65 -15.16 -11.94
N ALA A 302 -50.18 -16.10 -11.10
CA ALA A 302 -50.02 -16.23 -9.65
C ALA A 302 -48.94 -17.34 -9.39
N THR A 303 -48.54 -17.86 -8.22
CA THR A 303 -48.98 -17.77 -6.80
C THR A 303 -47.80 -18.21 -5.89
N GLY A 304 -47.71 -17.79 -4.62
CA GLY A 304 -46.79 -18.42 -3.64
C GLY A 304 -46.41 -17.53 -2.43
N PRO A 305 -46.71 -17.90 -1.18
CA PRO A 305 -46.38 -17.10 0.01
C PRO A 305 -44.96 -17.38 0.53
N PRO A 306 -44.20 -16.36 0.97
CA PRO A 306 -42.98 -16.57 1.76
C PRO A 306 -43.31 -16.82 3.25
N PRO A 307 -42.59 -17.73 3.94
CA PRO A 307 -42.82 -17.99 5.36
C PRO A 307 -42.19 -16.92 6.28
N ASP A 308 -42.96 -16.60 7.31
CA ASP A 308 -42.74 -15.79 8.51
C ASP A 308 -41.37 -15.15 8.83
N ALA A 309 -41.45 -13.85 9.12
CA ALA A 309 -40.45 -13.11 9.87
C ALA A 309 -40.73 -13.19 11.38
N ALA A 310 -39.91 -13.94 12.13
CA ALA A 310 -39.91 -13.90 13.59
C ALA A 310 -38.51 -14.16 14.19
N HIS A 311 -37.79 -13.09 14.54
CA HIS A 311 -37.43 -12.87 15.95
C HIS A 311 -36.85 -11.48 16.18
N ARG A 312 -37.54 -10.68 17.00
CA ARG A 312 -36.98 -9.50 17.66
C ARG A 312 -36.13 -9.95 18.85
N GLY A 313 -34.93 -9.39 18.99
CA GLY A 313 -34.03 -9.64 20.11
C GLY A 313 -33.26 -8.37 20.48
N GLY A 314 -33.88 -7.47 21.22
CA GLY A 314 -33.25 -6.23 21.65
C GLY A 314 -32.25 -6.46 22.78
N PHE A 315 -31.01 -5.99 22.61
CA PHE A 315 -30.03 -5.91 23.69
C PHE A 315 -30.17 -4.58 24.45
N PRO A 316 -30.34 -4.60 25.79
CA PRO A 316 -30.30 -3.38 26.59
C PRO A 316 -28.85 -2.87 26.76
N PRO A 317 -28.62 -1.55 26.89
CA PRO A 317 -27.29 -1.00 27.12
C PRO A 317 -26.76 -1.38 28.50
N ARG A 318 -25.52 -1.89 28.56
CA ARG A 318 -24.82 -2.12 29.84
C ARG A 318 -24.19 -0.82 30.35
N VAL A 319 -24.64 -0.38 31.53
CA VAL A 319 -24.04 0.71 32.31
C VAL A 319 -22.64 0.29 32.80
N PRO A 320 -21.60 1.14 32.68
CA PRO A 320 -20.29 0.85 33.27
C PRO A 320 -20.34 0.99 34.80
N ARG A 321 -19.91 -0.05 35.53
CA ARG A 321 -19.61 0.07 36.97
C ARG A 321 -18.24 0.73 37.14
N GLY A 322 -18.17 1.77 37.97
CA GLY A 322 -16.92 2.42 38.35
C GLY A 322 -16.03 1.54 39.24
N PRO A 323 -14.78 1.97 39.50
CA PRO A 323 -13.82 1.20 40.28
C PRO A 323 -14.20 1.16 41.78
N ALA A 324 -14.07 -0.02 42.39
CA ALA A 324 -13.90 -0.12 43.83
C ALA A 324 -12.47 0.28 44.21
N ARG A 325 -12.31 0.72 45.47
CA ARG A 325 -11.05 1.24 46.04
C ARG A 325 -10.00 0.16 46.26
#